data_AF-A0A7J8RV17-F1
#
_entry.id   AF-A0A7J8RV17-F1
#
_cell.length_a   1.000
_cell.length_b   1.000
_cell.length_c   1.000
_cell.angle_alpha   90.00
_cell.angle_beta   90.00
_cell.angle_gamma   90.00
#
_symmetry.space_group_name_H-M   'P 1'
#
loop_
_entity.id
_entity.type
_entity.pdbx_description
1 polymer ?
#
loop_
_entity_poly.entity_id
_entity_poly.type
_entity_poly.pdbx_seq_one_letter_code
_entity_poly.pdbx_strand_id
1 'polypeptide(L)'
;MYSSWAYSVAQVIIEIPYIFLEAVLFLTITYPAVNFYGSAYKVFWYFYTVFCTLLYYKYLGMMLVSLTPTYQVATIYASLFYTLLSLFSGYLMPGPKFPKWWVWGYWISPSSWSLKGLLTSQYGDIKEEIVAFGEKKALNAFLDSQYGYKYQDLPIIAIVLLAFPLVFASVFAYGIAKLNYQRR
;
A
#
# COMPACT_ATOMS: atom_id res chain seq x y z
N MET A 1 -31.27 -8.92 -15.75
CA MET A 1 -30.38 -8.21 -14.80
C MET A 1 -29.17 -9.09 -14.55
N TYR A 2 -27.95 -8.57 -14.71
CA TYR A 2 -26.72 -9.35 -14.49
C TYR A 2 -26.60 -9.80 -13.03
N SER A 3 -25.93 -10.93 -12.80
CA SER A 3 -25.61 -11.38 -11.44
C SER A 3 -24.76 -10.33 -10.73
N SER A 4 -25.06 -10.03 -9.46
CA SER A 4 -24.28 -9.12 -8.62
C SER A 4 -22.79 -9.46 -8.61
N TRP A 5 -22.46 -10.75 -8.68
CA TRP A 5 -21.08 -11.22 -8.78
C TRP A 5 -20.39 -10.79 -10.08
N ALA A 6 -21.08 -10.95 -11.21
CA ALA A 6 -20.54 -10.57 -12.53
C ALA A 6 -20.32 -9.04 -12.60
N TYR A 7 -21.21 -8.25 -12.00
CA TYR A 7 -21.04 -6.80 -11.90
C TYR A 7 -19.82 -6.41 -11.06
N SER A 8 -19.68 -6.95 -9.84
CA SER A 8 -18.55 -6.63 -8.96
C SER A 8 -17.21 -7.02 -9.57
N VAL A 9 -17.12 -8.19 -10.20
CA VAL A 9 -15.90 -8.63 -10.88
C VAL A 9 -15.54 -7.72 -12.06
N ALA A 10 -16.52 -7.35 -12.88
CA ALA A 10 -16.29 -6.43 -13.99
C ALA A 10 -15.78 -5.06 -13.49
N GLN A 11 -16.34 -4.54 -12.39
CA GLN A 11 -15.92 -3.28 -11.79
C GLN A 11 -14.50 -3.34 -11.19
N VAL A 12 -14.09 -4.48 -10.62
CA VAL A 12 -12.72 -4.65 -10.12
C VAL A 12 -11.71 -4.69 -11.27
N ILE A 13 -12.05 -5.43 -12.35
CA ILE A 13 -11.18 -5.62 -13.52
C ILE A 13 -10.97 -4.32 -14.30
N ILE A 14 -12.03 -3.53 -14.50
CA ILE A 14 -11.94 -2.30 -15.30
C ILE A 14 -11.00 -1.27 -14.69
N GLU A 15 -10.80 -1.29 -13.37
CA GLU A 15 -9.92 -0.35 -12.66
C GLU A 15 -8.44 -0.66 -12.85
N ILE A 16 -8.07 -1.93 -13.14
CA ILE A 16 -6.68 -2.36 -13.33
C ILE A 16 -5.96 -1.56 -14.43
N PRO A 17 -6.48 -1.44 -15.67
CA PRO A 17 -5.80 -0.68 -16.72
C PRO A 17 -5.71 0.81 -16.42
N TYR A 18 -6.70 1.40 -15.75
CA TYR A 18 -6.65 2.82 -15.35
C TYR A 18 -5.54 3.06 -14.32
N ILE A 19 -5.48 2.23 -13.29
CA ILE A 19 -4.46 2.33 -12.24
C ILE A 19 -3.07 2.00 -12.78
N PHE A 20 -2.97 1.09 -13.75
CA PHE A 20 -1.71 0.81 -14.44
C PHE A 20 -1.17 2.07 -15.12
N LEU A 21 -2.02 2.77 -15.88
CA LEU A 21 -1.65 4.01 -16.55
C LEU A 21 -1.28 5.11 -15.54
N GLU A 22 -2.06 5.25 -14.47
CA GLU A 22 -1.79 6.18 -13.38
C GLU A 22 -0.43 5.90 -12.71
N ALA A 23 -0.14 4.63 -12.40
CA ALA A 23 1.13 4.22 -11.81
C ALA A 23 2.32 4.49 -12.74
N VAL A 24 2.16 4.26 -14.06
CA VAL A 24 3.20 4.58 -15.06
C VAL A 24 3.44 6.10 -15.10
N LEU A 25 2.39 6.91 -15.16
CA LEU A 25 2.52 8.37 -15.15
C LEU A 25 3.17 8.88 -13.86
N PHE A 26 2.79 8.32 -12.71
CA PHE A 26 3.40 8.68 -11.44
C PHE A 26 4.89 8.33 -11.42
N LEU A 27 5.26 7.14 -11.91
CA LEU A 27 6.65 6.69 -11.97
C LEU A 27 7.50 7.58 -12.88
N THR A 28 7.02 7.93 -14.08
CA THR A 28 7.81 8.75 -15.02
C THR A 28 8.10 10.15 -14.47
N ILE A 29 7.23 10.69 -13.62
CA ILE A 29 7.42 11.99 -13.00
C ILE A 29 8.30 11.89 -11.75
N THR A 30 7.96 10.98 -10.83
CA THR A 30 8.55 10.95 -9.48
C THR A 30 9.93 10.29 -9.44
N TYR A 31 10.13 9.24 -10.23
CA TYR A 31 11.41 8.51 -10.22
C TYR A 31 12.60 9.41 -10.60
N PRO A 32 12.56 10.20 -11.69
CA PRO A 32 13.62 11.16 -11.98
C PRO A 32 13.63 12.36 -11.04
N ALA A 33 12.48 12.82 -10.54
CA ALA A 33 12.42 13.97 -9.63
C ALA A 33 13.14 13.71 -8.30
N VAL A 34 13.11 12.48 -7.79
CA VAL A 34 13.83 12.07 -6.58
C VAL A 34 15.28 11.68 -6.87
N ASN A 35 15.65 11.54 -8.15
CA ASN A 35 16.96 11.10 -8.61
C ASN A 35 17.35 9.71 -8.07
N PHE A 36 16.43 8.75 -8.17
CA PHE A 36 16.71 7.35 -7.81
C PHE A 36 17.71 6.68 -8.78
N TYR A 37 18.38 5.63 -8.29
CA TYR A 37 19.36 4.90 -9.08
C TYR A 37 18.74 4.26 -10.33
N GLY A 38 19.31 4.50 -11.52
CA GLY A 38 18.77 4.08 -12.81
C GLY A 38 18.91 2.59 -13.15
N SER A 39 18.51 1.69 -12.25
CA SER A 39 18.48 0.24 -12.51
C SER A 39 17.06 -0.23 -12.83
N ALA A 40 16.90 -0.99 -13.93
CA ALA A 40 15.61 -1.55 -14.33
C ALA A 40 14.95 -2.39 -13.23
N TYR A 41 15.75 -3.09 -12.41
CA TYR A 41 15.26 -3.85 -11.27
C TYR A 41 14.62 -2.95 -10.20
N LYS A 42 15.27 -1.83 -9.86
CA LYS A 42 14.78 -0.88 -8.85
C LYS A 42 13.57 -0.10 -9.35
N VAL A 43 13.56 0.27 -10.63
CA VAL A 43 12.40 0.88 -11.30
C VAL A 43 11.20 -0.05 -11.27
N PHE A 44 11.39 -1.34 -11.57
CA PHE A 44 10.30 -2.32 -11.53
C PHE A 44 9.73 -2.47 -10.11
N TRP A 45 10.57 -2.56 -9.08
CA TRP A 45 10.09 -2.62 -7.70
C TRP A 45 9.35 -1.36 -7.26
N TYR A 46 9.83 -0.19 -7.70
CA TYR A 46 9.15 1.07 -7.46
C TYR A 46 7.75 1.06 -8.12
N PHE A 47 7.70 0.71 -9.41
CA PHE A 47 6.45 0.55 -10.16
C PHE A 47 5.48 -0.39 -9.45
N TYR A 48 5.95 -1.60 -9.14
CA TYR A 48 5.14 -2.64 -8.51
C TYR A 48 4.56 -2.18 -7.17
N THR A 49 5.39 -1.56 -6.33
CA THR A 49 4.96 -1.10 -5.00
C THR A 49 3.94 0.03 -5.12
N VAL A 50 4.15 1.00 -6.02
CA VAL A 50 3.21 2.10 -6.29
C VAL A 50 1.91 1.56 -6.87
N PHE A 51 1.99 0.66 -7.86
CA PHE A 51 0.83 0.05 -8.51
C PHE A 51 -0.04 -0.69 -7.50
N CYS A 52 0.54 -1.59 -6.68
CA CYS A 52 -0.18 -2.26 -5.60
C CYS A 52 -0.76 -1.27 -4.59
N THR A 53 -0.05 -0.17 -4.33
CA THR A 53 -0.50 0.87 -3.40
C THR A 53 -1.78 1.56 -3.88
N LEU A 54 -1.77 2.01 -5.13
CA LEU A 54 -2.95 2.63 -5.76
C LEU A 54 -4.11 1.62 -5.84
N LEU A 55 -3.82 0.36 -6.17
CA LEU A 55 -4.80 -0.70 -6.28
C LEU A 55 -5.53 -0.95 -4.96
N TYR A 56 -4.81 -1.12 -3.84
CA TYR A 56 -5.47 -1.36 -2.56
C TYR A 56 -6.24 -0.13 -2.08
N TYR A 57 -5.75 1.10 -2.30
CA TYR A 57 -6.46 2.31 -1.90
C TYR A 57 -7.77 2.47 -2.68
N LYS A 58 -7.74 2.21 -3.98
CA LYS A 58 -8.95 2.20 -4.81
C LYS A 58 -9.95 1.15 -4.32
N TYR A 59 -9.48 -0.07 -4.06
CA TYR A 59 -10.36 -1.17 -3.66
C TYR A 59 -10.89 -1.00 -2.24
N LEU A 60 -10.13 -0.38 -1.35
CA LEU A 60 -10.59 0.03 -0.02
C LEU A 60 -11.75 1.03 -0.14
N GLY A 61 -11.63 2.04 -1.01
CA GLY A 61 -12.73 2.96 -1.29
C GLY A 61 -13.99 2.26 -1.80
N MET A 62 -13.84 1.34 -2.76
CA MET A 62 -14.98 0.55 -3.27
C MET A 62 -15.61 -0.33 -2.18
N MET A 63 -14.78 -0.97 -1.35
CA MET A 63 -15.23 -1.77 -0.21
C MET A 63 -16.09 -0.92 0.75
N LEU A 64 -15.62 0.27 1.15
CA LEU A 64 -16.37 1.14 2.07
C LEU A 64 -17.71 1.60 1.49
N VAL A 65 -17.75 1.93 0.20
CA VAL A 65 -19.00 2.29 -0.49
C VAL A 65 -19.97 1.11 -0.52
N SER A 66 -19.49 -0.12 -0.72
CA SER A 66 -20.36 -1.31 -0.71
C SER A 66 -20.91 -1.70 0.66
N LEU A 67 -20.19 -1.36 1.73
CA LEU A 67 -20.56 -1.72 3.11
C LEU A 67 -21.50 -0.69 3.76
N THR A 68 -21.66 0.48 3.16
CA THR A 68 -22.42 1.59 3.74
C THR A 68 -23.68 1.90 2.93
N PRO A 69 -24.75 2.39 3.59
CA PRO A 69 -26.02 2.65 2.92
C PRO A 69 -26.01 3.95 2.10
N THR A 70 -25.16 4.91 2.45
CA THR A 70 -25.08 6.22 1.78
C THR A 70 -23.63 6.63 1.52
N TYR A 71 -23.41 7.35 0.43
CA TYR A 71 -22.08 7.85 0.06
C TYR A 71 -21.47 8.78 1.12
N GLN A 72 -22.28 9.61 1.78
CA GLN A 72 -21.82 10.50 2.84
C GLN A 72 -21.22 9.73 4.02
N VAL A 73 -21.87 8.63 4.43
CA VAL A 73 -21.38 7.76 5.49
C VAL A 73 -20.10 7.03 5.04
N ALA A 74 -20.04 6.56 3.80
CA ALA A 74 -18.84 5.96 3.22
C ALA A 74 -17.62 6.90 3.33
N THR A 75 -17.79 8.18 3.00
CA THR A 75 -16.72 9.19 3.04
C THR A 75 -16.24 9.46 4.46
N ILE A 76 -17.14 9.48 5.45
CA ILE A 76 -16.76 9.63 6.87
C ILE A 76 -15.93 8.43 7.33
N TYR A 77 -16.32 7.21 6.98
CA TYR A 77 -15.50 6.04 7.31
C TYR A 77 -14.17 6.05 6.55
N ALA A 78 -14.16 6.45 5.28
CA ALA A 78 -12.94 6.52 4.48
C ALA A 78 -11.91 7.47 5.09
N SER A 79 -12.33 8.66 5.55
CA SER A 79 -11.42 9.59 6.21
C SER A 79 -10.81 9.00 7.48
N LEU A 80 -11.62 8.34 8.32
CA LEU A 80 -11.14 7.64 9.52
C LEU A 80 -10.12 6.54 9.18
N PHE A 81 -10.44 5.68 8.21
CA PHE A 81 -9.54 4.60 7.79
C PHE A 81 -8.23 5.15 7.21
N TYR A 82 -8.28 6.16 6.35
CA TYR A 82 -7.07 6.76 5.78
C TYR A 82 -6.19 7.41 6.84
N THR A 83 -6.77 8.09 7.83
CA THR A 83 -6.01 8.63 8.97
C THR A 83 -5.34 7.52 9.77
N LEU A 84 -6.04 6.43 10.07
CA LEU A 84 -5.47 5.30 10.80
C LEU A 84 -4.36 4.60 10.01
N LEU A 85 -4.57 4.35 8.71
CA LEU A 85 -3.56 3.76 7.84
C LEU A 85 -2.30 4.61 7.74
N SER A 86 -2.46 5.95 7.72
CA SER A 86 -1.36 6.90 7.75
C SER A 86 -0.62 6.88 9.09
N LEU A 87 -1.34 6.83 10.22
CA LEU A 87 -0.75 6.75 11.55
C LEU A 87 0.10 5.48 11.74
N PHE A 88 -0.40 4.34 11.26
CA PHE A 88 0.28 3.05 11.36
C PHE A 88 1.23 2.75 10.18
N SER A 89 1.45 3.71 9.26
CA SER A 89 2.31 3.53 8.08
C SER A 89 3.80 3.32 8.41
N GLY A 90 4.22 3.57 9.65
CA GLY A 90 5.63 3.48 10.03
C GLY A 90 6.45 4.72 9.67
N TYR A 91 5.84 5.75 9.05
CA TYR A 91 6.50 7.01 8.71
C TYR A 91 6.72 7.90 9.94
N LEU A 92 5.67 8.15 10.73
CA LEU A 92 5.73 9.00 11.92
C LEU A 92 6.46 8.32 13.09
N MET A 93 6.24 7.01 13.26
CA MET A 93 6.90 6.19 14.26
C MET A 93 7.44 4.93 13.60
N PRO A 94 8.75 4.66 13.67
CA PRO A 94 9.33 3.43 13.12
C PRO A 94 8.73 2.17 13.76
N GLY A 95 8.55 1.12 12.96
CA GLY A 95 7.98 -0.17 13.38
C GLY A 95 8.48 -0.71 14.73
N PRO A 96 9.81 -0.74 14.99
CA PRO A 96 10.37 -1.25 16.24
C PRO A 96 10.01 -0.45 17.51
N LYS A 97 9.58 0.81 17.36
CA LYS A 97 9.24 1.69 18.49
C LYS A 97 7.78 1.56 18.93
N PHE A 98 6.96 0.79 18.20
CA PHE A 98 5.57 0.57 18.61
C PHE A 98 5.51 -0.26 19.90
N PRO A 99 4.65 0.12 20.86
CA PRO A 99 4.37 -0.72 22.02
C PRO A 99 3.88 -2.12 21.59
N LYS A 100 4.31 -3.18 22.29
CA LYS A 100 4.00 -4.58 21.92
C LYS A 100 2.49 -4.86 21.72
N TRP A 101 1.63 -4.15 22.45
CA TRP A 101 0.17 -4.28 22.38
C TRP A 101 -0.47 -3.53 21.19
N TRP A 102 0.23 -2.58 20.55
CA TRP A 102 -0.24 -1.81 19.38
C TRP A 102 0.43 -2.20 18.07
N VAL A 103 1.44 -3.07 18.12
CA VAL A 103 2.22 -3.47 16.94
C VAL A 103 1.38 -4.16 15.87
N TRP A 104 0.27 -4.80 16.23
CA TRP A 104 -0.63 -5.45 15.27
C TRP A 104 -1.23 -4.45 14.26
N GLY A 105 -1.48 -3.20 14.67
CA GLY A 105 -1.97 -2.15 13.77
C GLY A 105 -0.98 -1.81 12.66
N TYR A 106 0.32 -1.84 12.98
CA TYR A 106 1.39 -1.68 12.00
C TYR A 106 1.40 -2.83 10.99
N TRP A 107 1.22 -4.08 11.43
CA TRP A 107 1.23 -5.25 10.53
C TRP A 107 -0.01 -5.38 9.65
N ILE A 108 -1.17 -4.90 10.11
CA ILE A 108 -2.42 -4.92 9.34
C ILE A 108 -2.48 -3.75 8.33
N SER A 109 -1.80 -2.64 8.58
CA SER A 109 -1.84 -1.47 7.70
C SER A 109 -1.12 -1.74 6.37
N PRO A 110 -1.79 -1.77 5.20
CA PRO A 110 -1.12 -1.91 3.91
C PRO A 110 -0.06 -0.83 3.65
N SER A 111 -0.27 0.39 4.16
CA SER A 111 0.65 1.52 3.98
C SER A 111 2.01 1.28 4.62
N SER A 112 2.09 0.47 5.70
CA SER A 112 3.37 0.11 6.32
C SER A 112 4.20 -0.79 5.41
N TRP A 113 3.55 -1.74 4.73
CA TRP A 113 4.17 -2.63 3.76
C TRP A 113 4.60 -1.89 2.50
N SER A 114 3.84 -0.89 2.05
CA SER A 114 4.23 -0.05 0.92
C SER A 114 5.50 0.74 1.24
N LEU A 115 5.56 1.38 2.42
CA LEU A 115 6.74 2.13 2.84
C LEU A 115 7.94 1.20 3.01
N LYS A 116 7.75 0.03 3.62
CA LYS A 116 8.78 -1.01 3.74
C LYS A 116 9.28 -1.46 2.37
N GLY A 117 8.39 -1.71 1.40
CA GLY A 117 8.72 -2.11 0.03
C GLY A 117 9.52 -1.06 -0.73
N LEU A 118 9.10 0.20 -0.67
CA LEU A 118 9.80 1.32 -1.31
C LEU A 118 11.20 1.50 -0.73
N LEU A 119 11.34 1.62 0.60
CA LEU A 119 12.65 1.87 1.20
C LEU A 119 13.60 0.67 1.07
N THR A 120 13.08 -0.56 1.24
CA THR A 120 13.90 -1.77 1.13
C THR A 120 14.39 -2.00 -0.30
N SER A 121 13.55 -1.75 -1.31
CA SER A 121 13.93 -1.98 -2.71
C SER A 121 14.91 -0.94 -3.25
N GLN A 122 14.80 0.32 -2.81
CA GLN A 122 15.68 1.38 -3.32
C GLN A 122 17.01 1.44 -2.58
N TYR A 123 16.99 1.22 -1.26
CA TYR A 123 18.12 1.51 -0.37
C TYR A 123 18.62 0.31 0.42
N GLY A 124 17.89 -0.82 0.45
CA GLY A 124 18.25 -1.98 1.29
C GLY A 124 19.51 -2.72 0.83
N ASP A 125 19.90 -2.57 -0.43
CA ASP A 125 21.12 -3.14 -1.03
C ASP A 125 22.32 -2.18 -1.01
N ILE A 126 22.09 -0.90 -0.69
CA ILE A 126 23.12 0.15 -0.73
C ILE A 126 23.90 0.15 0.60
N LYS A 127 25.22 -0.04 0.50
CA LYS A 127 26.16 -0.04 1.63
C LYS A 127 26.89 1.28 1.82
N GLU A 128 26.48 2.33 1.11
CA GLU A 128 27.09 3.66 1.23
C GLU A 128 26.93 4.20 2.65
N GLU A 129 27.99 4.85 3.14
CA GLU A 129 27.98 5.48 4.45
C GLU A 129 27.23 6.82 4.39
N ILE A 130 26.20 6.94 5.20
CA ILE A 130 25.47 8.19 5.42
C ILE A 130 25.79 8.73 6.81
N VAL A 131 25.83 10.05 6.95
CA VAL A 131 25.91 10.68 8.27
C VAL A 131 24.49 10.78 8.81
N ALA A 132 24.13 9.87 9.71
CA ALA A 132 22.85 9.85 10.38
C ALA A 132 23.04 10.18 11.86
N PHE A 133 22.37 11.22 12.36
CA PHE A 133 22.48 11.66 13.76
C PHE A 133 23.93 11.97 14.22
N GLY A 134 24.77 12.48 13.31
CA GLY A 134 26.17 12.81 13.60
C GLY A 134 27.13 11.61 13.53
N GLU A 135 26.64 10.39 13.30
CA GLU A 135 27.46 9.19 13.14
C GLU A 135 27.45 8.71 11.68
N LYS A 136 28.62 8.25 11.18
CA LYS A 136 28.70 7.55 9.89
C LYS A 136 28.17 6.14 10.05
N LYS A 137 27.08 5.81 9.38
CA LYS A 137 26.50 4.46 9.34
C LYS A 137 26.19 4.09 7.90
N ALA A 138 26.42 2.82 7.55
CA ALA A 138 25.97 2.29 6.28
C ALA A 138 24.44 2.40 6.18
N LEU A 139 23.93 2.80 5.00
CA LEU A 139 22.50 3.05 4.78
C LEU A 139 21.63 1.82 5.09
N ASN A 140 22.06 0.64 4.69
CA ASN A 140 21.40 -0.62 5.03
C ASN A 140 21.35 -0.89 6.55
N ALA A 141 22.42 -0.61 7.28
CA ALA A 141 22.48 -0.74 8.74
C ALA A 141 21.60 0.31 9.44
N PHE A 142 21.47 1.50 8.85
CA PHE A 142 20.53 2.50 9.32
C PHE A 142 19.07 2.04 9.17
N LEU A 143 18.70 1.46 8.02
CA LEU A 143 17.36 0.95 7.76
C LEU A 143 17.00 -0.23 8.68
N ASP A 144 17.93 -1.14 8.93
CA ASP A 144 17.71 -2.26 9.85
C ASP A 144 17.61 -1.76 11.31
N SER A 145 18.51 -0.87 11.74
CA SER A 145 18.52 -0.39 13.14
C SER A 145 17.36 0.53 13.50
N GLN A 146 16.94 1.44 12.60
CA GLN A 146 15.86 2.39 12.88
C GLN A 146 14.48 1.83 12.54
N TYR A 147 14.36 1.15 11.40
CA TYR A 147 13.07 0.71 10.86
C TYR A 147 12.87 -0.82 10.90
N GLY A 148 13.92 -1.61 11.11
CA GLY A 148 13.86 -3.08 11.05
C GLY A 148 13.69 -3.62 9.63
N TYR A 149 14.13 -2.86 8.62
CA TYR A 149 13.91 -3.20 7.22
C TYR A 149 15.05 -4.01 6.66
N LYS A 150 14.74 -5.26 6.28
CA LYS A 150 15.71 -6.21 5.74
C LYS A 150 15.45 -6.47 4.27
N TYR A 151 16.51 -6.44 3.46
CA TYR A 151 16.44 -6.72 2.02
C TYR A 151 15.85 -8.11 1.70
N GLN A 152 16.08 -9.09 2.58
CA GLN A 152 15.57 -10.45 2.43
C GLN A 152 14.03 -10.54 2.51
N ASP A 153 13.36 -9.53 3.07
CA ASP A 153 11.91 -9.53 3.23
C ASP A 153 11.17 -9.11 1.94
N LEU A 154 11.87 -8.68 0.89
CA LEU A 154 11.25 -8.21 -0.37
C LEU A 154 10.22 -9.17 -0.98
N PRO A 155 10.46 -10.51 -1.06
CA PRO A 155 9.46 -11.43 -1.58
C PRO A 155 8.19 -11.49 -0.72
N ILE A 156 8.34 -11.42 0.61
CA ILE A 156 7.20 -11.42 1.54
C ILE A 156 6.38 -10.14 1.35
N ILE A 157 7.06 -8.99 1.23
CA ILE A 157 6.42 -7.70 0.99
C ILE A 157 5.61 -7.75 -0.31
N ALA A 158 6.14 -8.36 -1.37
CA ALA A 158 5.41 -8.51 -2.63
C ALA A 158 4.11 -9.31 -2.46
N ILE A 159 4.19 -10.49 -1.82
CA ILE A 159 3.02 -11.33 -1.59
C ILE A 159 1.96 -10.57 -0.77
N VAL A 160 2.37 -9.87 0.28
CA VAL A 160 1.48 -9.13 1.16
C VAL A 160 0.83 -7.93 0.44
N LEU A 161 1.60 -7.17 -0.32
CA LEU A 161 1.08 -6.04 -1.10
C LEU A 161 0.07 -6.46 -2.18
N LEU A 162 0.24 -7.64 -2.77
CA LEU A 162 -0.73 -8.20 -3.71
C LEU A 162 -1.98 -8.76 -3.00
N ALA A 163 -1.83 -9.29 -1.79
CA ALA A 163 -2.92 -9.87 -1.02
C ALA A 163 -3.96 -8.82 -0.59
N PHE A 164 -3.52 -7.62 -0.18
CA PHE A 164 -4.43 -6.56 0.29
C PHE A 164 -5.51 -6.17 -0.73
N PRO A 165 -5.19 -5.82 -1.99
CA PRO A 165 -6.19 -5.58 -3.02
C PRO A 165 -7.15 -6.75 -3.19
N LEU A 166 -6.66 -8.00 -3.22
CA LEU A 166 -7.51 -9.18 -3.41
C LEU A 166 -8.52 -9.33 -2.25
N VAL A 167 -8.09 -9.08 -1.02
CA VAL A 167 -8.96 -9.09 0.16
C VAL A 167 -10.03 -8.00 0.03
N PHE A 168 -9.65 -6.75 -0.27
CA PHE A 168 -10.61 -5.66 -0.42
C PHE A 168 -11.60 -5.88 -1.57
N ALA A 169 -11.13 -6.40 -2.71
CA ALA A 169 -11.99 -6.77 -3.83
C ALA A 169 -12.97 -7.89 -3.46
N SER A 170 -12.54 -8.88 -2.67
CA SER A 170 -13.41 -9.97 -2.20
C SER A 170 -14.50 -9.46 -1.25
N VAL A 171 -14.13 -8.58 -0.31
CA VAL A 171 -15.10 -7.95 0.61
C VAL A 171 -16.07 -7.05 -0.16
N PHE A 172 -15.59 -6.29 -1.15
CA PHE A 172 -16.44 -5.50 -2.04
C PHE A 172 -17.47 -6.36 -2.77
N ALA A 173 -17.03 -7.46 -3.41
CA ALA A 173 -17.93 -8.36 -4.12
C ALA A 173 -18.96 -9.02 -3.19
N TYR A 174 -18.54 -9.38 -1.96
CA TYR A 174 -19.44 -9.88 -0.93
C TYR A 174 -20.47 -8.82 -0.49
N GLY A 175 -20.03 -7.58 -0.27
CA GLY A 175 -20.88 -6.45 0.12
C GLY A 175 -21.97 -6.19 -0.91
N ILE A 176 -21.62 -6.11 -2.18
CA ILE A 176 -22.59 -5.95 -3.28
C ILE A 176 -23.57 -7.13 -3.38
N ALA A 177 -23.10 -8.36 -3.13
CA ALA A 177 -23.95 -9.54 -3.20
C ALA A 177 -24.97 -9.65 -2.05
N LYS A 178 -24.57 -9.27 -0.81
CA LYS A 178 -25.38 -9.48 0.39
C LYS A 178 -26.08 -8.23 0.93
N LEU A 179 -25.42 -7.07 0.87
CA LEU A 179 -25.89 -5.85 1.52
C LEU A 179 -26.67 -4.92 0.59
N ASN A 180 -26.71 -5.20 -0.72
CA ASN A 180 -27.29 -4.42 -1.82
C ASN A 180 -28.34 -3.35 -1.42
N TYR A 181 -27.85 -2.20 -0.95
CA TYR A 181 -28.68 -1.10 -0.43
C TYR A 181 -29.38 -0.31 -1.54
N GLN A 182 -28.98 -0.50 -2.81
CA GLN A 182 -29.50 0.23 -3.98
C GLN A 182 -30.76 -0.39 -4.60
N ARG A 183 -31.32 -1.45 -4.00
CA ARG A 183 -32.56 -2.10 -4.46
C ARG A 183 -33.84 -1.61 -3.76
N ARG A 184 -33.81 -0.44 -3.09
CA ARG A 184 -35.01 0.23 -2.58
C ARG A 184 -35.45 1.34 -3.51
#